data_AF-A0A916DMP6-F1
#
_entry.id   AF-A0A916DMP6-F1
#
_cell.length_a   1.000
_cell.length_b   1.000
_cell.length_c   1.000
_cell.angle_alpha   90.00
_cell.angle_beta   90.00
_cell.angle_gamma   90.00
#
_symmetry.space_group_name_H-M   'P 1'
#
loop_
_entity.id
_entity.type
_entity.pdbx_description
1 polymer ?
#
loop_
_entity_poly.entity_id
_entity_poly.type
_entity_poly.pdbx_seq_one_letter_code
_entity_poly.pdbx_strand_id
1 'polypeptide(L)'
;MKLDSKIESMKKAGVGPVVYPHDKHELLFKCNECHPKVFKEKRGLNDMSMKMNMDGKYCGSENCHNSPNAFPLYMCTNCHTNVGAKK
;
A
#
# COMPACT_ATOMS: atom_id res chain seq x y z
N MET A 1 -24.21 -4.97 2.37
CA MET A 1 -23.23 -3.88 2.54
C MET A 1 -22.07 -4.39 3.36
N LYS A 2 -20.84 -4.44 2.81
CA LYS A 2 -19.64 -4.77 3.59
C LYS A 2 -18.95 -3.46 3.97
N LEU A 3 -19.42 -2.86 5.05
CA LEU A 3 -18.83 -1.73 5.77
C LEU A 3 -18.40 -2.34 7.14
N ASP A 4 -17.19 -2.29 7.69
CA ASP A 4 -16.12 -1.30 7.58
C ASP A 4 -14.76 -1.81 8.13
N SER A 5 -14.34 -3.06 7.96
CA SER A 5 -13.11 -3.53 8.67
C SER A 5 -11.84 -2.73 8.34
N LYS A 6 -11.62 -2.37 7.07
CA LYS A 6 -10.44 -1.61 6.65
C LYS A 6 -10.54 -0.11 6.90
N ILE A 7 -11.71 0.47 6.64
CA ILE A 7 -11.95 1.89 6.90
C ILE A 7 -11.86 2.16 8.40
N GLU A 8 -12.42 1.27 9.22
CA GLU A 8 -12.31 1.37 10.67
C GLU A 8 -10.86 1.18 11.15
N SER A 9 -10.13 0.22 10.58
CA SER A 9 -8.69 0.08 10.86
C SER A 9 -7.89 1.34 10.54
N MET A 10 -8.18 1.99 9.41
CA MET A 10 -7.52 3.24 9.02
C MET A 10 -7.88 4.39 9.95
N LYS A 11 -9.17 4.54 10.30
CA LYS A 11 -9.64 5.54 11.28
C LYS A 11 -8.97 5.35 12.64
N LYS A 12 -8.92 4.11 13.15
CA LYS A 12 -8.26 3.79 14.43
C LYS A 12 -6.76 4.11 14.39
N ALA A 13 -6.11 3.90 13.25
CA ALA A 13 -4.72 4.27 13.05
C ALA A 13 -4.51 5.78 12.77
N GLY A 14 -5.58 6.57 12.63
CA GLY A 14 -5.49 8.00 12.33
C GLY A 14 -4.89 8.30 10.96
N VAL A 15 -5.11 7.43 9.97
CA VAL A 15 -4.60 7.57 8.60
C VAL A 15 -5.74 7.58 7.59
N GLY A 16 -5.58 8.33 6.50
CA GLY A 16 -6.49 8.30 5.36
C GLY A 16 -6.15 7.20 4.35
N PRO A 17 -6.88 7.16 3.22
CA PRO A 17 -6.61 6.20 2.14
C PRO A 17 -5.23 6.41 1.52
N VAL A 18 -4.70 5.35 0.90
CA VAL A 18 -3.44 5.37 0.15
C VAL A 18 -3.71 5.68 -1.32
N VAL A 19 -2.83 6.49 -1.92
CA VAL A 19 -2.80 6.72 -3.37
C VAL A 19 -1.55 6.06 -3.94
N TYR A 20 -1.72 5.21 -4.95
CA TYR A 20 -0.61 4.53 -5.62
C TYR A 20 -0.28 5.23 -6.96
N PRO A 21 0.91 5.82 -7.10
CA PRO A 21 1.35 6.49 -8.33
C PRO A 21 2.02 5.50 -9.29
N HIS A 22 1.32 5.04 -10.34
CA HIS A 22 1.87 4.13 -11.35
C HIS A 22 3.08 4.76 -12.06
N ASP A 23 2.97 6.03 -12.45
CA ASP A 23 4.02 6.82 -13.10
C ASP A 23 5.37 6.74 -12.38
N LYS A 24 5.40 6.83 -11.05
CA LYS A 24 6.65 6.75 -10.28
C LYS A 24 7.25 5.35 -10.26
N HIS A 25 6.42 4.32 -10.30
CA HIS A 25 6.89 2.92 -10.26
C HIS A 25 7.27 2.42 -11.65
N GLU A 26 6.61 2.89 -12.70
CA GLU A 26 6.91 2.56 -14.10
C GLU A 26 8.27 3.09 -14.58
N LEU A 27 8.83 4.11 -13.90
CA LEU A 27 10.21 4.56 -14.15
C LEU A 27 11.26 3.51 -13.77
N LEU A 28 10.92 2.58 -12.87
CA LEU A 28 11.85 1.58 -12.33
C LEU A 28 11.47 0.15 -12.70
N PHE A 29 10.19 -0.12 -12.90
CA PHE A 29 9.64 -1.46 -13.07
C PHE A 29 8.72 -1.55 -14.29
N LYS A 30 8.69 -2.73 -14.91
CA LYS A 30 7.75 -3.06 -15.98
C LYS A 30 6.44 -3.61 -15.41
N CYS A 31 5.36 -3.49 -16.18
CA CYS A 31 4.02 -3.91 -15.77
C CYS A 31 3.96 -5.36 -15.25
N ASN A 32 4.73 -6.27 -15.88
CA ASN A 32 4.75 -7.70 -15.55
C ASN A 32 5.56 -8.06 -14.29
N GLU A 33 6.29 -7.10 -13.73
CA GLU A 33 6.99 -7.25 -12.45
C GLU A 33 6.00 -7.10 -11.30
N CYS A 34 5.00 -6.23 -11.46
CA CYS A 34 3.92 -6.04 -10.50
C CYS A 34 2.70 -6.94 -10.81
N HIS A 35 2.33 -7.12 -12.07
CA HIS A 35 1.11 -7.83 -12.48
C HIS A 35 1.39 -9.14 -13.21
N PRO A 36 0.66 -10.23 -12.91
CA PRO A 36 -0.28 -10.40 -11.79
C PRO A 36 0.43 -10.77 -10.47
N LYS A 37 1.79 -10.78 -10.46
CA LYS A 37 2.62 -11.38 -9.41
C LYS A 37 2.36 -10.79 -8.02
N VAL A 38 2.40 -9.47 -7.91
CA VAL A 38 2.26 -8.72 -6.65
C VAL A 38 0.84 -8.18 -6.51
N PHE A 39 0.27 -7.68 -7.61
CA PHE A 39 -1.06 -7.10 -7.64
C PHE A 39 -1.89 -7.70 -8.78
N LYS A 40 -3.19 -7.86 -8.53
CA LYS A 40 -4.18 -8.08 -9.58
C LYS A 40 -4.42 -6.78 -10.33
N GLU A 41 -4.56 -6.87 -11.65
CA GLU A 41 -4.79 -5.77 -12.60
C GLU A 41 -6.23 -5.20 -12.56
N LYS A 42 -6.86 -5.18 -11.38
CA LYS A 42 -8.19 -4.60 -11.19
C LYS A 42 -8.30 -3.92 -9.84
N ARG A 43 -8.71 -2.65 -9.87
CA ARG A 43 -8.97 -1.85 -8.68
C ARG A 43 -9.97 -2.55 -7.77
N GLY A 44 -9.65 -2.63 -6.48
CA GLY A 44 -10.50 -3.26 -5.47
C GLY A 44 -10.42 -4.78 -5.38
N LEU A 45 -9.64 -5.47 -6.25
CA LEU A 45 -9.45 -6.93 -6.14
C LEU A 45 -8.29 -7.36 -5.24
N ASN A 46 -7.40 -6.44 -4.88
CA ASN A 46 -6.28 -6.70 -3.99
C ASN A 46 -6.71 -6.48 -2.54
N ASP A 47 -6.90 -7.58 -1.81
CA ASP A 47 -7.30 -7.54 -0.40
C ASP A 47 -6.07 -7.32 0.50
N MET A 48 -5.56 -6.09 0.51
CA MET A 48 -4.32 -5.70 1.20
C MET A 48 -4.56 -5.23 2.63
N SER A 49 -3.60 -5.46 3.52
CA SER A 49 -3.56 -4.87 4.86
C SER A 49 -2.13 -4.48 5.22
N MET A 50 -1.96 -3.58 6.20
CA MET A 50 -0.61 -3.26 6.66
C MET A 50 0.12 -4.46 7.24
N LYS A 51 -0.59 -5.40 7.87
CA LYS A 51 0.03 -6.66 8.30
C LYS A 51 0.61 -7.42 7.11
N MET A 52 -0.15 -7.59 6.03
CA MET A 52 0.35 -8.27 4.83
C MET A 52 1.53 -7.54 4.20
N ASN A 53 1.51 -6.19 4.20
CA ASN A 53 2.64 -5.39 3.75
C ASN A 53 3.90 -5.67 4.59
N MET A 54 3.78 -5.69 5.92
CA MET A 54 4.92 -6.02 6.80
C MET A 54 5.36 -7.48 6.68
N ASP A 55 4.46 -8.40 6.32
CA ASP A 55 4.75 -9.81 6.06
C ASP A 55 5.38 -10.06 4.66
N GLY A 56 5.84 -9.03 3.96
CA GLY A 56 6.53 -9.18 2.68
C GLY A 56 5.62 -9.28 1.44
N LYS A 57 4.35 -8.85 1.53
CA LYS A 57 3.38 -8.90 0.42
C LYS A 57 3.08 -7.49 -0.10
N TYR A 58 2.55 -7.39 -1.32
CA TYR A 58 2.10 -6.14 -1.93
C TYR A 58 3.17 -5.04 -1.86
N CYS A 59 2.96 -3.98 -1.09
CA CYS A 59 3.90 -2.88 -0.97
C CYS A 59 5.24 -3.31 -0.34
N GLY A 60 5.22 -4.32 0.53
CA GLY A 60 6.43 -4.85 1.17
C GLY A 60 7.04 -6.05 0.46
N SER A 61 6.61 -6.36 -0.77
CA SER A 61 7.25 -7.40 -1.57
C SER A 61 8.74 -7.13 -1.76
N GLU A 62 9.50 -8.20 -2.04
CA GLU A 62 10.95 -8.10 -2.19
C GLU A 62 11.33 -6.99 -3.18
N ASN A 63 12.34 -6.20 -2.81
CA ASN A 63 12.82 -5.04 -3.56
C ASN A 63 11.82 -3.89 -3.76
N CYS A 64 10.65 -3.92 -3.09
CA CYS A 64 9.70 -2.81 -3.02
C CYS A 64 9.99 -1.98 -1.75
N HIS A 65 9.02 -1.74 -0.87
CA HIS A 65 9.23 -1.03 0.41
C HIS A 65 9.78 -1.96 1.51
N ASN A 66 10.42 -1.37 2.53
CA ASN A 66 11.29 -2.09 3.48
C ASN A 66 12.50 -2.77 2.81
N SER A 67 12.98 -2.20 1.71
CA SER A 67 14.20 -2.65 1.04
C SER A 67 15.24 -1.53 1.01
N PRO A 68 16.51 -1.82 0.70
CA PRO A 68 17.52 -0.76 0.50
C PRO A 68 17.16 0.26 -0.59
N ASN A 69 16.25 -0.10 -1.52
CA ASN A 69 15.91 0.70 -2.68
C ASN A 69 14.66 1.56 -2.50
N ALA A 70 13.86 1.35 -1.44
CA ALA A 70 12.70 2.18 -1.17
C ALA A 70 12.43 2.34 0.33
N PHE A 71 11.80 3.46 0.68
CA PHE A 71 11.57 3.84 2.07
C PHE A 71 10.78 2.77 2.85
N PRO A 72 10.97 2.71 4.18
CA PRO A 72 10.29 1.74 5.02
C PRO A 72 8.81 2.06 5.23
N LEU A 73 8.01 1.00 5.38
CA LEU A 73 6.54 1.06 5.43
C LEU A 73 5.98 1.76 6.69
N TYR A 74 6.79 2.01 7.71
CA TYR A 74 6.38 2.78 8.89
C TYR A 74 6.34 4.29 8.63
N MET A 75 6.84 4.78 7.49
CA MET A 75 6.72 6.19 7.09
C MET A 75 5.31 6.47 6.56
N CYS A 76 4.32 6.50 7.47
CA CYS A 76 2.90 6.57 7.14
C CYS A 76 2.53 7.66 6.13
N THR A 77 3.18 8.83 6.23
CA THR A 77 2.92 10.02 5.40
C THR A 77 3.31 9.85 3.94
N ASN A 78 4.15 8.88 3.60
CA ASN A 78 4.59 8.66 2.23
C ASN A 78 3.54 7.93 1.39
N CYS A 79 2.60 7.23 2.03
CA CYS A 79 1.56 6.45 1.35
C CYS A 79 0.16 6.96 1.69
N HIS A 80 -0.11 7.18 2.97
CA HIS A 80 -1.44 7.56 3.45
C HIS A 80 -1.66 9.06 3.28
N THR A 81 -2.80 9.40 2.69
CA THR A 81 -3.33 10.77 2.77
C THR A 81 -3.71 11.07 4.23
N ASN A 82 -3.52 12.31 4.70
CA ASN A 82 -4.01 12.79 5.99
C ASN A 82 -3.60 11.94 7.21
N VAL A 83 -2.30 11.81 7.48
CA VAL A 83 -1.79 11.15 8.68
C VAL A 83 -1.94 12.07 9.90
N GLY A 84 -2.49 11.54 10.99
CA GLY A 84 -2.74 12.31 12.21
C GLY A 84 -4.00 13.17 12.13
N ALA A 85 -4.90 12.90 11.17
CA ALA A 85 -6.22 13.49 11.14
C ALA A 85 -7.00 13.02 12.39
N LYS A 86 -6.88 13.79 13.47
CA LYS A 86 -7.82 13.73 14.58
C LYS A 86 -9.18 14.08 14.01
N LYS A 87 -10.13 13.16 14.12
CA LYS A 87 -11.54 13.55 14.11
C LYS A 87 -11.82 14.41 15.33
#